data_AF-A0A915BTB6-F1
#
_entry.id   AF-A0A915BTB6-F1
#
_cell.length_a   1.000
_cell.length_b   1.000
_cell.length_c   1.000
_cell.angle_alpha   90.00
_cell.angle_beta   90.00
_cell.angle_gamma   90.00
#
_symmetry.space_group_name_H-M   'P 1'
#
loop_
_entity.id
_entity.type
_entity.pdbx_description
1 polymer ?
#
loop_
_entity_poly.entity_id
_entity_poly.type
_entity_poly.pdbx_seq_one_letter_code
_entity_poly.pdbx_strand_id
1 'polypeptide(L)'
;MISECEYDLFVRPDTCNPRQRVWFYFAVENALPKQRVVFNVVNFSKLRTLFDTASAAPVVRCCTQMSWSRIPVKHLFYYRSAVHADRFVLSFAFVFDSAQRYEFAYCIPYTYTDLQNLLAEIDSRGLRFFSRDVLTLSVQRRKVDLVTITEASLYTRQKVVFITARVHPGET
;
A
#
# COMPACT_ATOMS: atom_id res chain seq x y z
N MET A 1 -14.01 -0.71 -19.52
CA MET A 1 -13.07 -0.19 -20.54
C MET A 1 -13.79 0.96 -21.23
N ILE A 2 -13.25 2.18 -21.14
CA ILE A 2 -13.85 3.36 -21.78
C ILE A 2 -13.32 3.48 -23.21
N SER A 3 -12.02 3.23 -23.41
CA SER A 3 -11.35 3.13 -24.71
C SER A 3 -10.21 2.10 -24.64
N GLU A 4 -9.51 1.85 -25.75
CA GLU A 4 -8.37 0.92 -25.80
C GLU A 4 -7.23 1.28 -24.83
N CYS A 5 -7.10 2.58 -24.49
CA CYS A 5 -6.03 3.13 -23.67
C CYS A 5 -6.54 3.83 -22.40
N GLU A 6 -7.83 3.70 -22.07
CA GLU A 6 -8.43 4.34 -20.90
C GLU A 6 -9.31 3.37 -20.09
N TYR A 7 -8.99 3.27 -18.80
CA TYR A 7 -9.52 2.24 -17.92
C TYR A 7 -10.08 2.85 -16.64
N ASP A 8 -11.38 2.69 -16.44
CA ASP A 8 -12.01 2.90 -15.14
C ASP A 8 -11.72 1.73 -14.20
N LEU A 9 -11.16 2.07 -13.05
CA LEU A 9 -10.83 1.18 -11.96
C LEU A 9 -11.75 1.45 -10.77
N PHE A 10 -12.27 0.37 -10.20
CA PHE A 10 -13.11 0.40 -9.02
C PHE A 10 -12.38 -0.22 -7.84
N VAL A 11 -12.15 0.57 -6.81
CA VAL A 11 -11.62 0.11 -5.53
C VAL A 11 -12.68 -0.71 -4.82
N ARG A 12 -12.31 -1.95 -4.46
CA ARG A 12 -13.12 -2.82 -3.61
C ARG A 12 -13.23 -2.20 -2.22
N PRO A 13 -14.41 -2.21 -1.58
CA PRO A 13 -14.53 -1.73 -0.22
C PRO A 13 -13.75 -2.61 0.78
N ASP A 14 -13.47 -2.04 1.95
CA ASP A 14 -12.89 -2.76 3.07
C ASP A 14 -13.81 -3.86 3.59
N THR A 15 -13.20 -4.96 4.05
CA THR A 15 -13.92 -6.06 4.70
C THR A 15 -14.65 -5.52 5.93
N CYS A 16 -15.95 -5.79 6.02
CA CYS A 16 -16.83 -5.28 7.08
C CYS A 16 -17.02 -3.75 7.12
N ASN A 17 -16.55 -3.00 6.11
CA ASN A 17 -16.82 -1.57 6.00
C ASN A 17 -17.07 -1.15 4.52
N PRO A 18 -18.31 -1.23 4.02
CA PRO A 18 -18.64 -0.97 2.62
C PRO A 18 -18.42 0.49 2.19
N ARG A 19 -18.25 1.40 3.16
CA ARG A 19 -18.08 2.84 2.92
C ARG A 19 -16.63 3.23 2.65
N GLN A 20 -15.65 2.42 3.06
CA GLN A 20 -14.23 2.76 2.93
C GLN A 20 -13.61 2.11 1.69
N ARG A 21 -13.07 2.95 0.81
CA ARG A 21 -12.40 2.62 -0.46
C ARG A 21 -11.24 3.58 -0.63
N VAL A 22 -10.05 3.15 -0.24
CA VAL A 22 -8.86 4.01 -0.19
C VAL A 22 -7.67 3.31 -0.83
N TRP A 23 -7.38 2.08 -0.40
CA TRP A 23 -6.20 1.37 -0.88
C TRP A 23 -6.48 0.60 -2.17
N PHE A 24 -5.56 0.70 -3.14
CA PHE A 24 -5.55 -0.16 -4.32
C PHE A 24 -4.18 -0.79 -4.53
N TYR A 25 -4.19 -1.99 -5.09
CA TYR A 25 -3.02 -2.74 -5.55
C TYR A 25 -3.46 -3.61 -6.73
N PHE A 26 -2.86 -3.41 -7.90
CA PHE A 26 -3.18 -4.19 -9.09
C PHE A 26 -1.95 -4.36 -9.98
N ALA A 27 -2.03 -5.34 -10.88
CA ALA A 27 -1.00 -5.58 -11.87
C ALA A 27 -1.56 -5.42 -13.29
N VAL A 28 -0.71 -4.98 -14.20
CA VAL A 28 -0.97 -4.90 -15.63
C VAL A 28 0.07 -5.78 -16.32
N GLU A 29 -0.41 -6.64 -17.21
CA GLU A 29 0.39 -7.54 -18.04
C GLU A 29 0.01 -7.34 -19.50
N ASN A 30 0.86 -7.79 -20.42
CA ASN A 30 0.62 -7.74 -21.86
C ASN A 30 0.46 -6.31 -22.41
N ALA A 31 1.11 -5.32 -21.78
CA ALA A 31 1.21 -3.98 -22.34
C ALA A 31 2.16 -3.97 -23.54
N LEU A 32 1.91 -3.12 -24.53
CA LEU A 32 2.83 -2.92 -25.65
C LEU A 32 3.89 -1.88 -25.29
N PRO A 33 5.15 -2.02 -25.77
CA PRO A 33 6.16 -0.98 -25.62
C PRO A 33 5.67 0.35 -26.20
N LYS A 34 5.90 1.43 -25.46
CA LYS A 34 5.45 2.80 -25.74
C LYS A 34 3.93 3.00 -25.68
N GLN A 35 3.14 1.99 -25.29
CA GLN A 35 1.72 2.14 -25.08
C GLN A 35 1.48 3.11 -23.93
N ARG A 36 0.61 4.08 -24.16
CA ARG A 36 0.18 5.05 -23.17
C ARG A 36 -1.18 4.66 -22.67
N VAL A 37 -1.33 4.54 -21.36
CA VAL A 37 -2.60 4.18 -20.73
C VAL A 37 -2.93 5.18 -19.64
N VAL A 38 -4.21 5.52 -19.54
CA VAL A 38 -4.78 6.31 -18.46
C VAL A 38 -5.62 5.40 -17.58
N PHE A 39 -5.33 5.42 -16.28
CA PHE A 39 -6.09 4.70 -15.27
C PHE A 39 -6.90 5.71 -14.45
N ASN A 40 -8.21 5.53 -14.40
CA ASN A 40 -9.15 6.38 -13.68
C ASN A 40 -9.69 5.63 -12.45
N VAL A 41 -9.33 6.03 -11.25
CA VAL A 41 -9.91 5.48 -10.02
C VAL A 41 -11.15 6.28 -9.66
N VAL A 42 -12.33 5.71 -9.92
CA VAL A 42 -13.59 6.47 -9.99
C VAL A 42 -14.46 6.45 -8.73
N ASN A 43 -14.11 5.62 -7.74
CA ASN A 43 -14.95 5.36 -6.56
C ASN A 43 -14.19 5.51 -5.24
N PHE A 44 -13.27 6.47 -5.18
CA PHE A 44 -12.53 6.79 -3.96
C PHE A 44 -13.47 7.34 -2.87
N SER A 45 -13.36 6.86 -1.63
CA SER A 45 -14.26 7.28 -0.54
C SER A 45 -13.91 8.62 0.10
N LYS A 46 -12.66 9.07 -0.06
CA LYS A 46 -12.19 10.32 0.55
C LYS A 46 -12.35 11.49 -0.43
N LEU A 47 -13.10 12.52 -0.03
CA LEU A 47 -13.32 13.74 -0.82
C LEU A 47 -12.02 14.57 -0.94
N ARG A 48 -11.27 14.70 0.16
CA ARG A 48 -9.95 15.33 0.18
C ARG A 48 -8.89 14.25 0.33
N THR A 49 -7.96 14.22 -0.62
CA THR A 49 -6.83 13.29 -0.60
C THR A 49 -5.54 14.08 -0.75
N LEU A 50 -4.41 13.49 -0.35
CA LEU A 50 -3.10 14.09 -0.55
C LEU A 50 -2.73 14.22 -2.04
N PHE A 51 -3.46 13.52 -2.93
CA PHE A 51 -3.34 13.67 -4.38
C PHE A 51 -3.84 15.03 -4.86
N ASP A 52 -4.85 15.60 -4.20
CA ASP A 52 -5.37 16.95 -4.50
C ASP A 52 -4.28 18.02 -4.33
N THR A 53 -3.47 17.87 -3.27
CA THR A 53 -2.32 18.75 -2.99
C THR A 53 -1.02 18.31 -3.68
N ALA A 54 -1.07 17.27 -4.53
CA ALA A 54 0.10 16.66 -5.16
C ALA A 54 1.24 16.23 -4.19
N SER A 55 0.93 16.05 -2.90
CA SER A 55 1.89 15.65 -1.87
C SER A 55 2.02 14.13 -1.75
N ALA A 56 1.08 13.40 -2.34
CA ALA A 56 1.14 11.96 -2.56
C ALA A 56 1.05 11.64 -4.06
N ALA A 57 1.58 10.49 -4.44
CA ALA A 57 1.41 9.91 -5.77
C ALA A 57 1.38 8.38 -5.64
N PRO A 58 0.59 7.67 -6.46
CA PRO A 58 0.66 6.22 -6.55
C PRO A 58 2.07 5.78 -6.92
N VAL A 59 2.39 4.54 -6.59
CA VAL A 59 3.68 3.93 -6.91
C VAL A 59 3.52 2.84 -7.95
N VAL A 60 4.58 2.67 -8.74
CA VAL A 60 4.69 1.66 -9.79
C VAL A 60 5.99 0.89 -9.63
N ARG A 61 5.95 -0.40 -9.92
CA ARG A 61 7.12 -1.28 -9.98
C ARG A 61 6.99 -2.20 -11.19
N CYS A 62 8.04 -2.27 -12.02
CA CYS A 62 8.16 -3.30 -13.04
C CYS A 62 8.72 -4.59 -12.40
N CYS A 63 8.28 -5.78 -12.83
CA CYS A 63 8.76 -7.05 -12.26
C CYS A 63 10.28 -7.26 -12.41
N THR A 64 10.92 -6.60 -13.38
CA THR A 64 12.37 -6.63 -13.58
C THR A 64 13.12 -5.63 -12.68
N GLN A 65 12.41 -4.74 -12.01
CA GLN A 65 12.96 -3.73 -11.11
C GLN A 65 12.72 -4.11 -9.65
N MET A 66 13.76 -3.95 -8.82
CA MET A 66 13.68 -4.29 -7.40
C MET A 66 13.00 -3.20 -6.54
N SER A 67 12.78 -2.00 -7.07
CA SER A 67 12.28 -0.87 -6.29
C SER A 67 10.96 -0.31 -6.83
N TRP A 68 10.17 0.25 -5.91
CA TRP A 68 8.99 1.03 -6.23
C TRP A 68 9.39 2.46 -6.58
N SER A 69 8.73 3.05 -7.58
CA SER A 69 8.92 4.44 -7.99
C SER A 69 7.58 5.18 -7.94
N ARG A 70 7.59 6.48 -7.63
CA ARG A 70 6.37 7.30 -7.63
C ARG A 70 6.01 7.68 -9.07
N ILE A 71 4.72 7.64 -9.39
CA ILE A 71 4.22 8.22 -10.63
C ILE A 71 4.48 9.74 -10.59
N PRO A 72 5.08 10.32 -11.64
CA PRO A 72 5.34 11.76 -11.67
C PRO A 72 4.05 12.57 -11.50
N VAL A 73 4.08 13.60 -10.65
CA VAL A 73 2.93 14.47 -10.35
C VAL A 73 2.31 15.06 -11.62
N LYS A 74 3.13 15.39 -12.63
CA LYS A 74 2.66 15.90 -13.94
C LYS A 74 1.76 14.94 -14.72
N HIS A 75 1.75 13.66 -14.36
CA HIS A 75 0.89 12.64 -14.96
C HIS A 75 -0.30 12.28 -14.05
N LEU A 76 -0.47 12.97 -12.92
CA LEU A 76 -1.51 12.73 -11.93
C LEU A 76 -2.55 13.85 -11.98
N PHE A 77 -3.82 13.46 -12.00
CA PHE A 77 -4.95 14.39 -12.04
C PHE A 77 -5.98 13.95 -11.01
N TYR A 78 -6.42 14.87 -10.17
CA TYR A 78 -7.49 14.64 -9.21
C TYR A 78 -8.57 15.71 -9.42
N TYR A 79 -9.75 15.30 -9.88
CA TYR A 79 -10.79 16.24 -10.32
C TYR A 79 -12.19 15.66 -10.17
N ARG A 80 -13.22 16.51 -10.22
CA ARG A 80 -14.62 16.07 -10.25
C ARG A 80 -15.05 15.79 -11.69
N SER A 81 -15.64 14.63 -11.93
CA SER A 81 -16.08 14.24 -13.26
C SER A 81 -17.60 14.18 -13.36
N ALA A 82 -18.17 14.97 -14.28
CA ALA A 82 -19.61 14.96 -14.57
C ALA A 82 -20.10 13.59 -15.07
N VAL A 83 -19.25 12.88 -15.84
CA VAL A 83 -19.55 11.53 -16.37
C VAL A 83 -19.66 10.49 -15.26
N HIS A 84 -18.94 10.69 -14.14
CA HIS A 84 -18.96 9.81 -12.97
C HIS A 84 -19.86 10.36 -11.85
N ALA A 85 -20.99 10.96 -12.21
CA ALA A 85 -21.96 11.52 -11.26
C ALA A 85 -21.35 12.54 -10.29
N ASP A 86 -20.48 13.42 -10.82
CA ASP A 86 -19.80 14.50 -10.09
C ASP A 86 -18.94 13.99 -8.90
N ARG A 87 -18.48 12.73 -9.00
CA ARG A 87 -17.53 12.14 -8.04
C ARG A 87 -16.11 12.58 -8.35
N PHE A 88 -15.28 12.57 -7.31
CA PHE A 88 -13.84 12.74 -7.47
C PHE A 88 -13.22 11.51 -8.13
N VAL A 89 -12.38 11.76 -9.12
CA VAL A 89 -11.64 10.76 -9.87
C VAL A 89 -10.15 11.05 -9.76
N LEU A 90 -9.38 10.02 -9.44
CA LEU A 90 -7.93 10.05 -9.52
C LEU A 90 -7.51 9.41 -10.83
N SER A 91 -7.06 10.21 -11.79
CA SER A 91 -6.52 9.74 -13.05
C SER A 91 -4.99 9.80 -13.03
N PHE A 92 -4.34 8.73 -13.49
CA PHE A 92 -2.89 8.78 -13.74
C PHE A 92 -2.54 8.16 -15.09
N ALA A 93 -1.67 8.85 -15.82
CA ALA A 93 -1.15 8.39 -17.10
C ALA A 93 0.18 7.64 -16.89
N PHE A 94 0.32 6.51 -17.57
CA PHE A 94 1.54 5.71 -17.57
C PHE A 94 1.93 5.31 -18.99
N VAL A 95 3.23 5.29 -19.25
CA VAL A 95 3.80 4.84 -20.53
C VAL A 95 4.62 3.61 -20.27
N PHE A 96 4.20 2.48 -20.84
CA PHE A 96 4.91 1.22 -20.69
C PHE A 96 6.17 1.22 -21.55
N ASP A 97 7.32 0.91 -20.96
CA ASP A 97 8.59 0.75 -21.68
C ASP A 97 8.80 -0.70 -22.16
N SER A 98 8.10 -1.68 -21.58
CA SER A 98 8.20 -3.09 -21.96
C SER A 98 6.86 -3.83 -21.80
N ALA A 99 6.80 -5.06 -22.32
CA ALA A 99 5.66 -5.96 -22.15
C ALA A 99 5.68 -6.76 -20.83
N GLN A 100 6.58 -6.42 -19.92
CA GLN A 100 6.68 -7.05 -18.60
C GLN A 100 5.48 -6.72 -17.72
N ARG A 101 5.38 -7.42 -16.59
CA ARG A 101 4.34 -7.15 -15.57
C ARG A 101 4.69 -5.87 -14.80
N TYR A 102 3.75 -4.94 -14.72
CA TYR A 102 3.84 -3.74 -13.89
C TYR A 102 2.82 -3.83 -12.77
N GLU A 103 3.23 -3.47 -11.57
CA GLU A 103 2.38 -3.41 -10.39
C GLU A 103 2.21 -1.96 -9.98
N PHE A 104 0.97 -1.59 -9.66
CA PHE A 104 0.57 -0.27 -9.25
C PHE A 104 -0.07 -0.34 -7.87
N ALA A 105 0.28 0.59 -6.99
CA ALA A 105 -0.23 0.62 -5.63
C ALA A 105 -0.48 2.06 -5.16
N TYR A 106 -1.37 2.22 -4.17
CA TYR A 106 -1.65 3.52 -3.57
C TYR A 106 -0.41 4.13 -2.89
N CYS A 107 0.32 3.33 -2.10
CA CYS A 107 1.71 3.61 -1.72
C CYS A 107 2.49 2.29 -1.65
N ILE A 108 3.75 2.31 -1.19
CA ILE A 108 4.62 1.12 -1.21
C ILE A 108 3.99 0.04 -0.31
N PRO A 109 3.60 -1.12 -0.86
CA PRO A 109 2.98 -2.16 -0.06
C PRO A 109 4.02 -2.84 0.84
N TYR A 110 3.62 -3.13 2.08
CA TYR A 110 4.36 -3.99 2.99
C TYR A 110 3.53 -5.23 3.29
N THR A 111 3.97 -6.41 2.84
CA THR A 111 3.17 -7.63 2.93
C THR A 111 3.31 -8.30 4.29
N TYR A 112 2.34 -9.16 4.64
CA TYR A 112 2.43 -9.96 5.85
C TYR A 112 3.65 -10.90 5.82
N THR A 113 3.97 -11.45 4.65
CA THR A 113 5.14 -12.31 4.46
C THR A 113 6.44 -11.52 4.73
N ASP A 114 6.55 -10.29 4.23
CA ASP A 114 7.72 -9.43 4.49
C ASP A 114 7.89 -9.18 6.00
N LEU A 115 6.80 -8.86 6.70
CA LEU A 115 6.82 -8.72 8.16
C LEU A 115 7.32 -9.98 8.86
N GLN A 116 6.76 -11.14 8.51
CA GLN A 116 7.11 -12.41 9.15
C GLN A 116 8.56 -12.80 8.88
N ASN A 117 9.04 -12.57 7.65
CA ASN A 117 10.43 -12.80 7.27
C ASN A 117 11.39 -11.88 8.03
N LEU A 118 11.09 -10.58 8.11
CA LEU A 118 11.89 -9.61 8.87
C LEU A 118 12.00 -10.04 10.35
N LEU A 119 10.87 -10.36 10.97
CA LEU A 119 10.86 -10.76 12.38
C LEU A 119 11.58 -12.10 12.59
N ALA A 120 11.45 -13.06 11.66
CA ALA A 120 12.17 -14.33 11.73
C ALA A 120 13.68 -14.14 11.56
N GLU A 121 14.11 -13.23 10.67
CA GLU A 121 15.51 -12.89 10.49
C GLU A 121 16.10 -12.30 11.78
N ILE A 122 15.41 -11.35 12.41
CA ILE A 122 15.86 -10.73 13.67
C ILE A 122 15.93 -11.78 14.79
N ASP A 123 14.89 -12.61 14.92
CA ASP A 123 14.81 -13.66 15.93
C ASP A 123 15.95 -14.69 15.78
N SER A 124 16.28 -15.05 14.53
CA SER A 124 17.37 -15.99 14.23
C SER A 124 18.76 -15.51 14.67
N ARG A 125 18.94 -14.20 14.93
CA ARG A 125 20.20 -13.65 15.43
C ARG A 125 20.45 -13.96 16.92
N GLY A 126 19.46 -14.46 17.67
CA GLY A 126 19.62 -14.87 19.06
C GLY A 126 20.05 -13.74 20.00
N LEU A 127 19.55 -12.53 19.77
CA LEU A 127 19.94 -11.34 20.54
C LEU A 127 19.39 -11.45 21.97
N ARG A 128 20.25 -11.30 22.98
CA ARG A 128 19.89 -11.45 24.41
C ARG A 128 18.80 -10.50 24.89
N PHE A 129 18.67 -9.35 24.24
CA PHE A 129 17.73 -8.30 24.61
C PHE A 129 16.44 -8.31 23.77
N PHE A 130 16.26 -9.28 22.87
CA PHE A 130 15.11 -9.37 21.98
C PHE A 130 14.31 -10.62 22.32
N SER A 131 13.00 -10.47 22.49
CA SER A 131 12.07 -11.59 22.50
C SER A 131 10.90 -11.31 21.57
N ARG A 132 10.41 -12.39 20.95
CA ARG A 132 9.25 -12.37 20.05
C ARG A 132 8.22 -13.36 20.58
N ASP A 133 7.05 -12.83 20.94
CA ASP A 133 5.92 -13.61 21.42
C ASP A 133 4.70 -13.39 20.52
N VAL A 134 3.73 -14.30 20.57
CA VAL A 134 2.43 -14.09 19.90
C VAL A 134 1.46 -13.50 20.91
N LEU A 135 1.15 -12.21 20.76
CA LEU A 135 0.19 -11.52 21.64
C LEU A 135 -1.20 -12.13 21.54
N THR A 136 -1.65 -12.33 20.30
CA THR A 136 -2.96 -12.89 19.99
C THR A 136 -3.03 -13.31 18.52
N LEU A 137 -4.17 -13.87 18.11
CA LEU A 137 -4.51 -14.12 16.72
C LEU A 137 -5.57 -13.10 16.26
N SER A 138 -5.41 -12.60 15.04
CA SER A 138 -6.43 -11.77 14.41
C SER A 138 -7.70 -12.59 14.08
N VAL A 139 -8.77 -11.91 13.69
CA VAL A 139 -10.05 -12.55 13.27
C VAL A 139 -9.85 -13.61 12.19
N GLN A 140 -8.88 -13.41 11.28
CA GLN A 140 -8.53 -14.38 10.23
C GLN A 140 -7.39 -15.34 10.65
N ARG A 141 -7.17 -15.50 11.96
CA ARG A 141 -6.17 -16.40 12.55
C ARG A 141 -4.71 -16.12 12.14
N ARG A 142 -4.38 -14.88 11.79
CA ARG A 142 -2.98 -14.44 11.61
C ARG A 142 -2.35 -14.05 12.94
N LYS A 143 -1.07 -14.39 13.14
CA LYS A 143 -0.31 -14.01 14.34
C LYS A 143 -0.20 -12.49 14.45
N VAL A 144 -0.46 -11.97 15.65
CA VAL A 144 -0.14 -10.60 16.05
C VAL A 144 1.07 -10.71 16.97
N ASP A 145 2.25 -10.40 16.44
CA ASP A 145 3.51 -10.52 17.17
C ASP A 145 3.70 -9.36 18.16
N LEU A 146 4.14 -9.69 19.38
CA LEU A 146 4.67 -8.76 20.37
C LEU A 146 6.18 -8.88 20.34
N VAL A 147 6.84 -7.76 20.04
CA VAL A 147 8.30 -7.65 20.10
C VAL A 147 8.66 -6.92 21.39
N THR A 148 9.46 -7.58 22.23
CA THR A 148 9.99 -6.98 23.45
C THR A 148 11.49 -6.77 23.28
N ILE A 149 11.92 -5.53 23.51
CA ILE A 149 13.34 -5.16 23.52
C ILE A 149 13.67 -4.71 24.93
N THR A 150 14.36 -5.54 25.70
CA THR A 150 14.77 -5.22 27.07
C THR A 150 16.00 -6.03 27.48
N GLU A 151 16.83 -5.45 28.33
CA GLU A 151 17.91 -6.16 29.01
C GLU A 151 17.48 -6.43 30.46
N ALA A 152 17.87 -7.60 31.01
CA ALA A 152 17.54 -7.98 32.37
C ALA A 152 18.21 -7.04 33.38
N SER A 153 17.45 -6.08 33.91
CA SER A 153 17.86 -5.22 35.02
C SER A 153 17.42 -5.86 36.34
N LEU A 154 18.39 -6.20 37.19
CA LEU A 154 18.13 -6.77 38.52
C LEU A 154 17.68 -5.73 39.55
N TYR A 155 17.79 -4.42 39.28
CA TYR A 155 17.84 -3.42 40.36
C TYR A 155 16.95 -2.18 40.17
N THR A 156 16.25 -2.01 39.04
CA THR A 156 15.40 -0.82 38.84
C THR A 156 14.12 -1.12 38.08
N ARG A 157 13.01 -0.47 38.48
CA ARG A 157 11.80 -0.38 37.65
C ARG A 157 12.16 0.33 36.35
N GLN A 158 12.16 -0.40 35.24
CA GLN A 158 12.42 0.15 33.92
C GLN A 158 11.22 0.95 33.42
N LYS A 159 11.48 2.04 32.69
CA LYS A 159 10.43 2.77 31.97
C LYS A 159 9.96 1.91 30.80
N VAL A 160 8.64 1.77 30.66
CA VAL A 160 8.03 1.03 29.55
C VAL A 160 7.68 2.01 28.44
N VAL A 161 8.15 1.73 27.22
CA VAL A 161 7.75 2.44 26.01
C VAL A 161 6.95 1.47 25.15
N PHE A 162 5.73 1.86 24.78
CA PHE A 162 4.85 1.07 23.95
C PHE A 162 4.71 1.71 22.57
N ILE A 163 5.01 0.94 21.52
CA ILE A 163 4.92 1.38 20.13
C ILE A 163 3.94 0.46 19.42
N THR A 164 2.97 1.06 18.73
CA THR A 164 2.08 0.36 17.80
C THR A 164 2.18 1.01 16.44
N ALA A 165 2.03 0.21 15.39
CA ALA A 165 2.08 0.68 14.02
C ALA A 165 0.97 0.01 13.21
N ARG A 166 0.57 0.68 12.12
CA ARG A 166 -0.37 0.14 11.12
C ARG A 166 -1.70 -0.36 11.69
N VAL A 167 -2.27 0.43 12.61
CA VAL A 167 -3.65 0.24 13.10
C VAL A 167 -4.64 0.32 11.93
N HIS A 168 -4.36 1.22 10.96
CA HIS A 168 -5.03 1.26 9.68
C HIS A 168 -4.23 0.45 8.64
N PRO A 169 -4.81 -0.59 8.01
CA PRO A 169 -4.05 -1.53 7.18
C PRO A 169 -3.44 -0.91 5.91
N GLY A 170 -4.06 0.16 5.39
CA GLY A 170 -3.61 0.91 4.21
C GLY A 170 -2.56 1.99 4.49
N GLU A 171 -2.14 2.16 5.75
CA GLU A 171 -1.01 3.02 6.14
C GLU A 171 0.24 2.17 6.26
N THR A 172 0.72 1.70 5.11
CA THR A 172 1.98 0.96 4.95
C THR A 172 3.20 1.86 5.02
#